data_AF-A0A560F1R7-F1
#
_entry.id   AF-A0A560F1R7-F1
#
_cell.length_a   1.000
_cell.length_b   1.000
_cell.length_c   1.000
_cell.angle_alpha   90.00
_cell.angle_beta   90.00
_cell.angle_gamma   90.00
#
_symmetry.space_group_name_H-M   'P 1'
#
loop_
_entity.id
_entity.type
_entity.pdbx_description
1 polymer ?
#
loop_
_entity_poly.entity_id
_entity_poly.type
_entity_poly.pdbx_seq_one_letter_code
_entity_poly.pdbx_strand_id
1 'polypeptide(L)'
;MARKTSTDKLEGLKKRRDEIDARIQAVSARLKDELRKAATRRKVIAGALALEHSEKNPESAFAKQMDRLLDEYVIRPHDRALFPQLPEVTAPDDQPSS
;
A
#
# COMPACT_ATOMS: atom_id res chain seq x y z
N MET A 1 21.21 -35.71 -44.25
CA MET A 1 20.88 -34.67 -43.25
C MET A 1 20.49 -35.35 -41.96
N ALA A 2 21.26 -35.18 -40.88
CA ALA A 2 21.04 -35.87 -39.61
C ALA A 2 19.70 -35.44 -39.00
N ARG A 3 18.81 -36.40 -38.79
CA ARG A 3 17.51 -36.22 -38.15
C ARG A 3 17.79 -35.73 -36.71
N LYS A 4 17.44 -34.47 -36.41
CA LYS A 4 17.50 -33.87 -35.05
C LYS A 4 17.13 -34.95 -34.03
N THR A 5 18.09 -35.33 -33.17
CA THR A 5 17.90 -36.44 -32.25
C THR A 5 16.80 -36.06 -31.24
N SER A 6 16.13 -37.06 -30.65
CA SER A 6 15.10 -36.80 -29.63
C SER A 6 15.64 -35.92 -28.48
N THR A 7 16.95 -36.00 -28.22
CA THR A 7 17.69 -35.17 -27.26
C THR A 7 17.74 -33.70 -27.68
N ASP A 8 18.06 -33.38 -28.93
CA ASP A 8 18.08 -32.00 -29.43
C ASP A 8 16.69 -31.33 -29.36
N LYS A 9 15.64 -32.13 -29.59
CA LYS A 9 14.25 -31.67 -29.44
C LYS A 9 13.92 -31.37 -27.98
N LEU A 10 14.34 -32.23 -27.05
CA LEU A 10 14.14 -32.05 -25.62
C LEU A 10 14.85 -30.79 -25.11
N GLU A 11 16.10 -30.55 -25.50
CA GLU A 11 16.82 -29.34 -25.12
C GLU A 11 16.17 -28.07 -25.69
N GLY A 12 15.69 -28.11 -26.94
CA GLY A 12 14.94 -27.00 -27.52
C GLY A 12 13.66 -26.68 -26.74
N LEU A 13 12.93 -27.70 -26.29
CA LEU A 13 11.73 -27.53 -25.46
C LEU A 13 12.07 -26.95 -24.08
N LYS A 14 13.16 -27.40 -23.44
CA LYS A 14 13.63 -26.85 -22.16
C LYS A 14 13.98 -25.37 -22.28
N LYS A 15 14.79 -24.99 -23.28
CA LYS A 15 15.13 -23.57 -23.54
C LYS A 15 13.89 -22.73 -23.75
N ARG A 16 12.93 -23.22 -24.55
CA ARG A 16 11.68 -22.49 -24.80
C ARG A 16 10.81 -22.34 -23.55
N ARG A 17 10.77 -23.36 -22.68
CA ARG A 17 10.10 -23.26 -21.38
C ARG A 17 10.75 -22.17 -20.54
N ASP A 18 12.08 -22.19 -20.40
CA ASP A 18 12.80 -21.24 -19.56
C ASP A 18 12.63 -19.79 -20.08
N GLU A 19 12.61 -19.59 -21.39
CA GLU A 19 12.28 -18.30 -22.03
C GLU A 19 10.85 -17.85 -21.72
N ILE A 20 9.88 -18.76 -21.79
CA ILE A 20 8.48 -18.47 -21.47
C ILE A 20 8.33 -18.12 -19.99
N ASP A 21 8.97 -18.90 -19.10
CA ASP A 21 8.93 -18.66 -17.66
C ASP A 21 9.53 -17.28 -17.32
N ALA A 22 10.66 -16.92 -17.93
CA ALA A 22 11.24 -15.58 -17.78
C ALA A 22 10.29 -14.47 -18.24
N ARG A 23 9.58 -14.67 -19.36
CA ARG A 23 8.56 -13.72 -19.84
C ARG A 23 7.37 -13.62 -18.89
N ILE A 24 6.88 -14.75 -18.36
CA ILE A 24 5.80 -14.79 -17.38
C ILE A 24 6.20 -13.99 -16.14
N GLN A 25 7.41 -14.20 -15.62
CA GLN A 25 7.90 -13.47 -14.46
C GLN A 25 7.99 -11.96 -14.73
N ALA A 26 8.50 -11.56 -15.89
CA ALA A 26 8.59 -10.15 -16.27
C ALA A 26 7.20 -9.49 -16.37
N VAL A 27 6.22 -10.16 -16.97
CA VAL A 27 4.84 -9.66 -17.06
C VAL A 27 4.18 -9.61 -15.67
N SER A 28 4.35 -10.65 -14.85
CA SER A 28 3.82 -10.69 -13.49
C SER A 28 4.37 -9.55 -12.63
N ALA A 29 5.67 -9.28 -12.72
CA ALA A 29 6.30 -8.17 -12.01
C ALA A 29 5.71 -6.82 -12.43
N ARG A 30 5.56 -6.58 -13.74
CA ARG A 30 4.95 -5.34 -14.27
C ARG A 30 3.53 -5.16 -13.77
N LEU A 31 2.70 -6.22 -13.82
CA LEU A 31 1.33 -6.17 -13.33
C LEU A 31 1.27 -5.85 -11.83
N LYS A 32 2.14 -6.46 -11.01
CA LYS A 32 2.22 -6.16 -9.57
C LYS A 32 2.59 -4.70 -9.32
N ASP A 33 3.52 -4.15 -10.09
CA ASP A 33 3.92 -2.75 -9.97
C ASP A 33 2.82 -1.78 -10.40
N GLU A 34 2.11 -2.08 -11.49
CA GLU A 34 0.94 -1.30 -11.93
C GLU A 34 -0.17 -1.31 -10.88
N LEU A 35 -0.48 -2.47 -10.32
CA LEU A 35 -1.47 -2.60 -9.24
C LEU A 35 -1.05 -1.83 -7.99
N ARG A 36 0.23 -1.86 -7.61
CA ARG A 36 0.75 -1.06 -6.49
C ARG A 36 0.60 0.43 -6.75
N LYS A 37 0.97 0.90 -7.95
CA LYS A 37 0.82 2.32 -8.34
C LYS A 37 -0.64 2.77 -8.31
N ALA A 38 -1.54 1.95 -8.86
CA ALA A 38 -2.97 2.22 -8.84
C ALA A 38 -3.53 2.26 -7.40
N ALA A 39 -3.13 1.31 -6.56
CA ALA A 39 -3.53 1.27 -5.15
C ALA A 39 -3.04 2.50 -4.37
N THR A 40 -1.78 2.92 -4.58
CA THR A 40 -1.24 4.15 -3.98
C THR A 40 -2.01 5.37 -4.47
N ARG A 41 -2.25 5.51 -5.77
CA ARG A 41 -3.01 6.62 -6.34
C ARG A 41 -4.43 6.70 -5.77
N ARG A 42 -5.11 5.56 -5.63
CA ARG A 42 -6.45 5.47 -5.02
C ARG A 42 -6.44 5.99 -3.57
N LYS A 43 -5.45 5.60 -2.77
CA LYS A 43 -5.31 6.05 -1.38
C LYS A 43 -5.07 7.56 -1.29
N VAL A 44 -4.21 8.10 -2.17
CA VAL A 44 -3.96 9.54 -2.22
C VAL A 44 -5.22 10.33 -2.56
N ILE A 45 -5.97 9.91 -3.60
CA ILE A 45 -7.21 10.59 -4.01
C ILE A 45 -8.26 10.53 -2.89
N ALA A 46 -8.48 9.34 -2.32
CA ALA A 46 -9.46 9.17 -1.25
C ALA A 46 -9.09 9.97 0.00
N GLY A 47 -7.82 9.94 0.40
CA GLY A 47 -7.32 10.71 1.54
C GLY A 47 -7.43 12.22 1.33
N ALA A 48 -7.00 12.72 0.18
CA ALA A 48 -7.09 14.15 -0.14
C ALA A 48 -8.55 14.65 -0.10
N LEU A 49 -9.47 13.90 -0.69
CA LEU A 49 -10.89 14.25 -0.68
C LEU A 49 -11.48 14.24 0.74
N ALA A 50 -11.12 13.23 1.56
CA ALA A 50 -11.59 13.12 2.94
C ALA A 50 -11.08 14.27 3.83
N LEU A 51 -9.80 14.64 3.69
CA LEU A 51 -9.21 15.78 4.39
C LEU A 51 -9.87 17.09 3.98
N GLU A 52 -9.97 17.36 2.67
CA GLU A 52 -10.59 18.58 2.16
C GLU A 52 -12.06 18.71 2.59
N HIS A 53 -12.81 17.61 2.57
CA HIS A 53 -14.20 17.62 3.04
C HIS A 53 -14.31 17.95 4.52
N SER A 54 -13.43 17.40 5.35
CA SER A 54 -13.44 17.62 6.79
C SER A 54 -13.01 19.03 7.16
N GLU A 55 -12.01 19.59 6.47
CA GLU A 55 -11.60 21.00 6.62
C GLU A 55 -12.73 21.97 6.26
N LYS A 56 -13.47 21.69 5.17
CA LYS A 56 -14.59 22.54 4.74
C LYS A 56 -15.84 22.36 5.59
N ASN A 57 -16.01 21.21 6.24
CA ASN A 57 -17.21 20.86 6.99
C ASN A 57 -16.84 20.28 8.38
N PRO A 58 -16.21 21.07 9.26
CA PRO A 58 -15.66 20.57 10.52
C PRO A 58 -16.75 20.03 11.47
N GLU A 59 -17.97 20.56 11.39
CA GLU A 59 -19.08 20.10 12.23
C GLU A 59 -19.80 18.85 11.70
N SER A 60 -19.43 18.37 10.51
CA SER A 60 -20.04 17.19 9.91
C SER A 60 -19.76 15.93 10.73
N ALA A 61 -20.70 14.97 10.70
CA ALA A 61 -20.50 13.66 11.32
C ALA A 61 -19.28 12.92 10.75
N PHE A 62 -18.98 13.16 9.47
CA PHE A 62 -17.80 12.58 8.81
C PHE A 62 -16.50 13.13 9.41
N ALA A 63 -16.36 14.45 9.52
CA ALA A 63 -15.17 15.09 10.08
C ALA A 63 -14.90 14.60 11.51
N LYS A 64 -15.93 14.59 12.36
CA LYS A 64 -15.83 14.12 13.75
C LYS A 64 -15.42 12.65 13.85
N GLN A 65 -15.97 11.80 12.98
CA GLN A 65 -15.58 10.38 12.93
C GLN A 65 -14.15 10.22 12.41
N MET A 66 -13.72 11.04 11.45
CA MET A 66 -12.37 10.99 10.91
C MET A 66 -11.33 11.38 11.97
N ASP A 67 -11.56 12.47 12.70
CA ASP A 67 -10.66 12.90 13.78
C ASP A 67 -10.55 11.83 14.88
N ARG A 68 -11.67 11.19 15.26
CA ARG A 68 -11.65 10.05 16.19
C ARG A 68 -10.78 8.90 15.69
N LEU A 69 -10.90 8.54 14.41
CA LEU A 69 -10.10 7.46 13.83
C LEU A 69 -8.62 7.85 13.70
N LEU A 70 -8.33 9.10 13.37
CA LEU A 70 -6.96 9.61 13.35
C LEU A 70 -6.34 9.57 14.74
N ASP A 71 -7.10 9.95 15.77
CA ASP A 71 -6.67 9.86 17.16
C ASP A 71 -6.35 8.42 17.59
N GLU A 72 -7.21 7.46 17.21
CA GLU A 72 -7.08 6.04 17.58
C GLU A 72 -5.92 5.34 16.84
N TYR A 73 -5.70 5.64 15.56
CA TYR A 73 -4.78 4.84 14.72
C TYR A 73 -3.47 5.54 14.36
N VAL A 74 -3.41 6.87 14.42
CA VAL A 74 -2.16 7.62 14.18
C VAL A 74 -1.44 7.75 15.53
N ILE A 75 -0.57 6.79 15.81
CA ILE A 75 0.13 6.70 17.11
C ILE A 75 1.49 7.41 17.10
N ARG A 76 2.19 7.40 15.96
CA ARG A 76 3.57 7.91 15.88
C ARG A 76 3.59 9.43 16.04
N PRO A 77 4.41 9.99 16.95
CA PRO A 77 4.42 11.43 17.22
C PRO A 77 4.63 12.30 15.97
N HIS A 78 5.53 11.89 15.07
CA HIS A 78 5.79 12.61 13.81
C HIS A 78 4.56 12.65 12.90
N ASP A 79 3.80 11.57 12.83
CA ASP A 79 2.61 11.49 11.98
C ASP A 79 1.44 12.26 12.63
N ARG A 80 1.32 12.21 13.97
CA ARG A 80 0.34 12.99 14.73
C ARG A 80 0.55 14.50 14.62
N ALA A 81 1.80 14.94 14.53
CA ALA A 81 2.14 16.36 14.36
C ALA A 81 1.56 16.96 13.06
N LEU A 82 1.14 16.13 12.10
CA LEU A 82 0.47 16.56 10.87
C LEU A 82 -1.02 16.90 11.07
N PHE A 83 -1.60 16.59 12.24
CA PHE A 83 -3.02 16.75 12.55
C PHE A 83 -3.20 17.58 13.83
N PRO A 84 -3.05 18.91 13.77
CA PRO A 84 -3.06 19.77 14.95
C PRO A 84 -4.41 19.84 15.68
N GLN A 85 -5.48 19.38 15.05
CA GLN A 85 -6.81 19.28 15.66
C GLN A 85 -6.97 18.08 16.62
N LEU A 86 -6.03 17.12 16.60
CA LEU A 86 -6.08 15.96 17.50
C LEU A 86 -5.63 16.35 18.90
N PRO A 87 -6.19 15.71 19.94
CA PRO A 87 -5.74 15.92 21.31
C PRO A 87 -4.25 15.54 21.46
N GLU A 88 -3.54 16.30 22.29
CA GLU A 88 -2.20 15.92 22.71
C GLU A 88 -2.26 14.57 23.42
N VAL A 89 -1.39 13.64 23.01
CA VAL A 89 -1.25 12.37 23.74
C VAL A 89 -0.46 12.70 25.00
N THR A 90 -1.16 13.00 26.09
CA THR A 90 -0.53 12.94 27.41
C THR A 90 -0.09 11.49 27.60
N ALA A 91 1.20 11.28 27.83
CA ALA A 91 1.71 9.99 28.25
C ALA A 91 0.83 9.50 29.42
N PRO A 92 0.46 8.21 29.48
CA PRO A 92 -0.35 7.72 30.58
C PRO A 92 0.35 8.08 31.89
N ASP A 93 -0.41 8.66 32.82
CA ASP A 93 0.04 8.94 34.18
C ASP A 93 0.91 7.77 34.67
N ASP A 94 2.19 8.04 34.93
CA ASP A 94 2.97 7.29 35.89
C ASP A 94 2.24 7.46 37.23
N GLN A 95 1.19 6.67 37.46
CA GLN A 95 0.62 6.51 38.79
C GLN A 95 1.65 5.72 39.59
N PRO A 96 2.32 6.32 40.59
CA PRO A 96 3.13 5.54 41.50
C PRO A 96 2.16 4.63 42.26
N SER A 97 2.27 3.33 42.01
CA SER A 97 1.62 2.32 42.84
C SER A 97 2.07 2.56 44.28
N SER A 98 1.13 3.00 45.12
CA SER A 98 1.28 3.08 46.57
C SER A 98 0.79 1.79 47.21
#